data_AF-A0A193GHW5-F1
#
_entry.id   AF-A0A193GHW5-F1
#
_cell.length_a   1.000
_cell.length_b   1.000
_cell.length_c   1.000
_cell.angle_alpha   90.00
_cell.angle_beta   90.00
_cell.angle_gamma   90.00
#
_symmetry.space_group_name_H-M   'P 1'
#
loop_
_entity.id
_entity.type
_entity.pdbx_description
1 polymer ?
#
loop_
_entity_poly.entity_id
_entity_poly.type
_entity_poly.pdbx_seq_one_letter_code
_entity_poly.pdbx_strand_id
1 'polypeptide(L)'
;MNTLKDTARGLAMELGIESPLDARHIQGEADPSAHQFALSTAAGRLYIQNAAGKVIEVGDLVEEQGTYAYRLDQGTIQGQDLPDLGSVLRHLAAQLTYLYVDGLFRQLPDSAAEANAHSMSVPPLHVTLAEGTDELRGPAGTETLVR
;
A
#
# COMPACT_ATOMS: atom_id res chain seq x y z
N MET A 1 45.45 13.62 57.72
CA MET A 1 44.82 12.70 58.69
C MET A 1 43.31 12.89 58.65
N ASN A 2 42.58 11.78 58.69
CA ASN A 2 41.12 11.61 58.68
C ASN A 2 40.28 12.66 59.43
N THR A 3 39.08 12.92 58.92
CA THR A 3 37.78 12.63 59.58
C THR A 3 36.65 12.85 58.55
N LEU A 4 35.93 11.84 58.07
CA LEU A 4 34.78 11.14 58.66
C LEU A 4 33.61 12.03 59.11
N LYS A 5 32.50 11.84 58.38
CA LYS A 5 31.08 11.75 58.78
C LYS A 5 30.27 13.03 59.06
N ASP A 6 29.23 13.19 58.25
CA ASP A 6 27.84 13.58 58.59
C ASP A 6 27.02 13.28 57.31
N THR A 7 26.07 12.35 57.16
CA THR A 7 24.95 11.80 57.95
C THR A 7 23.88 12.80 58.38
N ALA A 8 23.06 13.23 57.42
CA ALA A 8 21.63 13.57 57.55
C ALA A 8 21.11 13.73 56.10
N ARG A 9 20.04 13.11 55.61
CA ARG A 9 18.62 13.12 55.99
C ARG A 9 17.97 12.17 54.95
N GLY A 10 17.11 11.19 55.23
CA GLY A 10 15.86 11.31 55.97
C GLY A 10 14.66 11.44 55.03
N LEU A 11 14.29 10.32 54.37
CA LEU A 11 12.94 9.81 54.01
C LEU A 11 12.00 10.54 53.02
N ALA A 12 11.32 9.70 52.22
CA ALA A 12 10.18 9.89 51.29
C ALA A 12 10.58 10.42 49.90
N MET A 13 10.22 9.80 48.76
CA MET A 13 8.94 9.19 48.41
C MET A 13 9.15 8.04 47.40
N GLU A 14 8.45 6.95 47.67
CA GLU A 14 8.05 5.93 46.72
C GLU A 14 7.15 6.58 45.65
N LEU A 15 7.53 6.52 44.38
CA LEU A 15 6.66 6.23 43.24
C LEU A 15 7.53 6.14 41.99
N GLY A 16 7.34 5.06 41.23
CA GLY A 16 8.08 4.77 40.01
C GLY A 16 7.95 5.88 38.98
N ILE A 17 9.09 6.22 38.39
CA ILE A 17 9.17 6.79 37.05
C ILE A 17 10.38 6.15 36.36
N GLU A 18 10.03 5.22 35.49
CA GLU A 18 10.71 4.81 34.27
C GLU A 18 11.96 5.60 33.84
N SER A 19 13.00 4.83 33.52
CA SER A 19 14.21 5.26 32.81
C SER A 19 13.90 6.09 31.56
N PRO A 20 14.48 7.29 31.38
CA PRO A 20 14.37 8.03 30.14
C PRO A 20 15.53 7.66 29.22
N LEU A 21 15.44 6.51 28.55
CA LEU A 21 16.36 6.12 27.49
C LEU A 21 15.60 5.30 26.43
N ASP A 22 14.94 5.99 25.49
CA ASP A 22 15.24 5.86 24.06
C ASP A 22 14.19 6.64 23.24
N ALA A 23 14.53 7.88 22.90
CA ALA A 23 13.77 8.69 21.95
C ALA A 23 14.27 8.44 20.51
N ARG A 24 14.33 7.18 20.04
CA ARG A 24 14.82 6.85 18.69
C ARG A 24 14.06 5.77 17.91
N HIS A 25 12.76 5.54 18.14
CA HIS A 25 11.96 4.74 17.21
C HIS A 25 10.80 5.51 16.58
N ILE A 26 11.16 6.54 15.80
CA ILE A 26 10.31 7.09 14.75
C ILE A 26 10.92 6.69 13.40
N GLN A 27 10.70 5.45 13.01
CA GLN A 27 10.75 5.01 11.62
C GLN A 27 9.80 3.83 11.55
N GLY A 28 8.62 4.02 10.97
CA GLY A 28 7.63 2.96 10.83
C GLY A 28 8.30 1.74 10.23
N GLU A 29 8.29 0.64 10.99
CA GLU A 29 8.73 -0.65 10.50
C GLU A 29 7.94 -0.92 9.23
N ALA A 30 8.63 -0.89 8.09
CA ALA A 30 8.10 -1.50 6.88
C ALA A 30 7.86 -2.95 7.27
N ASP A 31 6.59 -3.31 7.39
CA ASP A 31 6.18 -4.68 7.67
C ASP A 31 6.93 -5.59 6.69
N PRO A 32 7.68 -6.61 7.15
CA PRO A 32 8.50 -7.44 6.26
C PRO A 32 7.66 -8.19 5.20
N SER A 33 6.33 -8.18 5.34
CA SER A 33 5.37 -8.71 4.38
C SER A 33 4.75 -7.65 3.45
N ALA A 34 5.27 -6.41 3.46
CA ALA A 34 4.81 -5.34 2.59
C ALA A 34 5.53 -5.37 1.21
N HIS A 35 4.75 -5.54 0.15
CA HIS A 35 5.23 -5.63 -1.22
C HIS A 35 4.81 -4.42 -2.04
N GLN A 36 5.78 -3.79 -2.71
CA GLN A 36 5.53 -2.63 -3.56
C GLN A 36 5.18 -3.04 -5.00
N PHE A 37 4.12 -2.44 -5.52
CA PHE A 37 3.68 -2.58 -6.90
C PHE A 37 3.50 -1.19 -7.53
N ALA A 38 3.62 -1.11 -8.84
CA ALA A 38 3.28 0.09 -9.61
C ALA A 38 2.10 -0.20 -10.53
N LEU A 39 1.07 0.62 -10.46
CA LEU A 39 -0.11 0.55 -11.31
C LEU A 39 0.02 1.62 -12.40
N SER A 40 -0.25 1.24 -13.64
CA SER A 40 -0.16 2.16 -14.77
C SER A 40 -1.19 1.84 -15.84
N THR A 41 -1.40 2.82 -16.73
CA THR A 41 -2.32 2.70 -17.85
C THR A 41 -1.59 3.04 -19.13
N ALA A 42 -1.74 2.22 -20.17
CA ALA A 42 -1.21 2.52 -21.50
C ALA A 42 -2.11 1.93 -22.58
N ALA A 43 -2.36 2.69 -23.65
CA ALA A 43 -3.15 2.25 -24.81
C ALA A 43 -4.51 1.58 -24.49
N GLY A 44 -5.24 2.08 -23.49
CA GLY A 44 -6.53 1.50 -23.07
C GLY A 44 -6.41 0.19 -22.28
N ARG A 45 -5.25 -0.09 -21.72
CA ARG A 45 -4.98 -1.25 -20.86
C ARG A 45 -4.49 -0.84 -19.49
N LEU A 46 -4.71 -1.71 -18.52
CA LEU A 46 -4.20 -1.61 -17.16
C LEU A 46 -3.01 -2.55 -16.97
N TYR A 47 -1.96 -2.05 -16.32
CA TYR A 47 -0.76 -2.82 -16.04
C TYR A 47 -0.40 -2.76 -14.56
N ILE A 48 0.19 -3.86 -14.07
CA ILE A 48 0.79 -3.93 -12.74
C ILE A 48 2.25 -4.36 -12.90
N GLN A 49 3.16 -3.61 -12.29
CA GLN A 49 4.57 -3.95 -12.18
C GLN A 49 4.92 -4.35 -10.73
N ASN A 50 5.68 -5.42 -10.55
CA ASN A 50 6.24 -5.80 -9.25
C ASN A 50 7.65 -5.23 -9.02
N ALA A 51 8.17 -5.38 -7.81
CA ALA A 51 9.52 -4.94 -7.45
C ALA A 51 10.66 -5.64 -8.25
N ALA A 52 10.39 -6.80 -8.83
CA ALA A 52 11.34 -7.49 -9.72
C ALA A 52 11.35 -6.92 -11.15
N GLY A 53 10.49 -5.94 -11.44
CA GLY A 53 10.38 -5.30 -12.75
C GLY A 53 9.48 -6.03 -13.73
N LYS A 54 8.92 -7.20 -13.35
CA LYS A 54 7.93 -7.92 -14.17
C LYS A 54 6.67 -7.07 -14.28
N VAL A 55 6.15 -6.93 -15.50
CA VAL A 55 4.91 -6.19 -15.78
C VAL A 55 3.87 -7.17 -16.32
N ILE A 56 2.63 -7.09 -15.85
CA ILE A 56 1.51 -7.89 -16.34
C ILE A 56 0.40 -6.97 -16.82
N GLU A 57 -0.22 -7.28 -17.95
CA GLU A 57 -1.50 -6.71 -18.34
C GLU A 57 -2.59 -7.35 -17.50
N VAL A 58 -3.47 -6.55 -16.89
CA VAL A 58 -4.49 -7.05 -15.96
C VAL A 58 -5.93 -6.75 -16.36
N GLY A 59 -6.13 -5.92 -17.37
CA GLY A 59 -7.47 -5.58 -17.82
C GLY A 59 -7.55 -4.45 -18.83
N ASP A 60 -8.79 -4.15 -19.19
CA ASP A 60 -9.15 -3.09 -20.13
C ASP A 60 -9.52 -1.80 -19.39
N LEU A 61 -9.21 -0.69 -20.05
CA LEU A 61 -9.58 0.67 -19.66
C LEU A 61 -10.26 1.33 -20.86
N VAL A 62 -11.47 1.84 -20.63
CA VAL A 62 -12.28 2.51 -21.64
C VAL A 62 -12.62 3.90 -21.15
N GLU A 63 -12.61 4.87 -22.06
CA GLU A 63 -13.14 6.21 -21.83
C GLU A 63 -14.53 6.31 -22.47
N GLU A 64 -15.55 6.58 -21.66
CA GLU A 64 -16.94 6.78 -22.10
C GLU A 64 -17.45 8.14 -21.62
N GLN A 65 -17.86 8.99 -22.57
CA GLN A 65 -18.49 10.30 -22.31
C GLN A 65 -17.67 11.22 -21.38
N GLY A 66 -16.34 11.15 -21.41
CA GLY A 66 -15.45 11.94 -20.56
C GLY A 66 -15.27 11.37 -19.15
N THR A 67 -15.74 10.14 -18.91
CA THR A 67 -15.44 9.36 -17.71
C THR A 67 -14.71 8.08 -18.10
N TYR A 68 -14.05 7.46 -17.13
CA TYR A 68 -13.29 6.24 -17.33
C TYR A 68 -13.99 5.06 -16.65
N ALA A 69 -13.97 3.93 -17.33
CA ALA A 69 -14.39 2.65 -16.81
C ALA A 69 -13.27 1.63 -17.04
N TYR A 70 -13.12 0.69 -16.13
CA TYR A 70 -12.14 -0.38 -16.26
C TYR A 70 -12.69 -1.70 -15.76
N ARG A 71 -12.14 -2.79 -16.27
CA ARG A 71 -12.46 -4.15 -15.84
C ARG A 71 -11.23 -5.01 -15.91
N LEU A 72 -10.94 -5.75 -14.83
CA LEU A 72 -9.87 -6.72 -14.82
C LEU A 72 -10.28 -8.01 -15.54
N ASP A 73 -9.35 -8.65 -16.24
CA ASP A 73 -9.59 -9.89 -16.97
C ASP A 73 -9.88 -11.07 -16.03
N GLN A 74 -9.32 -11.01 -14.83
CA GLN A 74 -9.44 -12.06 -13.81
C GLN A 74 -10.21 -11.53 -12.60
N GLY A 75 -11.28 -12.20 -12.21
CA GLY A 75 -12.09 -11.81 -11.05
C GLY A 75 -13.20 -10.82 -11.37
N THR A 76 -13.66 -10.07 -10.36
CA THR A 76 -14.85 -9.19 -10.45
C THR A 76 -14.52 -7.72 -10.19
N ILE A 77 -13.24 -7.36 -10.13
CA ILE A 77 -12.79 -5.99 -9.87
C ILE A 77 -13.04 -5.16 -11.13
N GLN A 78 -13.84 -4.12 -10.97
CA GLN A 78 -14.17 -3.16 -12.02
C GLN A 78 -14.45 -1.79 -11.39
N GLY A 79 -14.45 -0.75 -12.22
CA GLY A 79 -14.84 0.59 -11.82
C GLY A 79 -15.43 1.33 -13.01
N GLN A 80 -16.29 2.30 -12.73
CA GLN A 80 -17.03 3.07 -13.72
C GLN A 80 -17.25 4.50 -13.21
N ASP A 81 -17.63 5.41 -14.11
CA ASP A 81 -17.94 6.80 -13.79
C ASP A 81 -16.74 7.55 -13.12
N LEU A 82 -15.51 7.15 -13.46
CA LEU A 82 -14.30 7.72 -12.86
C LEU A 82 -13.88 8.98 -13.61
N PRO A 83 -13.60 10.10 -12.94
CA PRO A 83 -13.41 11.39 -13.60
C PRO A 83 -12.08 11.53 -14.36
N ASP A 84 -11.07 10.74 -13.99
CA ASP A 84 -9.72 10.81 -14.56
C ASP A 84 -8.94 9.50 -14.36
N LEU A 85 -7.87 9.31 -15.15
CA LEU A 85 -6.99 8.15 -15.06
C LEU A 85 -6.35 7.97 -13.67
N GLY A 86 -6.04 9.05 -12.96
CA GLY A 86 -5.55 8.97 -11.59
C GLY A 86 -6.61 8.42 -10.63
N SER A 87 -7.87 8.78 -10.82
CA SER A 87 -9.00 8.22 -10.08
C SER A 87 -9.21 6.74 -10.37
N VAL A 88 -8.99 6.29 -11.62
CA VAL A 88 -8.94 4.87 -11.97
C VAL A 88 -7.87 4.13 -11.18
N LEU A 89 -6.62 4.61 -11.21
CA LEU A 89 -5.52 3.95 -10.51
C LEU A 89 -5.75 3.89 -8.99
N ARG A 90 -6.27 4.98 -8.39
CA ARG A 90 -6.62 5.00 -6.96
C ARG A 90 -7.74 4.05 -6.61
N HIS A 91 -8.79 3.98 -7.43
CA HIS A 91 -9.92 3.08 -7.23
C HIS A 91 -9.52 1.61 -7.38
N LEU A 92 -8.64 1.31 -8.34
CA LEU A 92 -8.04 0.00 -8.51
C LEU A 92 -7.17 -0.36 -7.30
N ALA A 93 -6.24 0.52 -6.91
CA ALA A 93 -5.36 0.32 -5.76
C ALA A 93 -6.09 -0.05 -4.48
N ALA A 94 -7.23 0.60 -4.22
CA ALA A 94 -8.04 0.37 -3.02
C ALA A 94 -8.69 -1.03 -2.97
N GLN A 95 -8.84 -1.70 -4.12
CA GLN A 95 -9.48 -3.02 -4.23
C GLN A 95 -8.48 -4.18 -4.31
N LEU A 96 -7.21 -3.90 -4.57
CA LEU A 96 -6.18 -4.93 -4.73
C LEU A 96 -5.74 -5.49 -3.37
N THR A 97 -5.55 -6.80 -3.32
CA THR A 97 -4.88 -7.50 -2.21
C THR A 97 -3.61 -8.16 -2.73
N TYR A 98 -2.65 -8.42 -1.82
CA TYR A 98 -1.40 -9.07 -2.20
C TYR A 98 -1.65 -10.44 -2.84
N LEU A 99 -2.50 -11.28 -2.23
CA LEU A 99 -2.80 -12.63 -2.71
C LEU A 99 -3.39 -12.63 -4.13
N TYR A 100 -4.26 -11.67 -4.42
CA TYR A 100 -4.82 -11.51 -5.76
C TYR A 100 -3.72 -11.15 -6.77
N VAL A 101 -2.90 -10.13 -6.46
CA VAL A 101 -1.84 -9.67 -7.36
C VAL A 101 -0.76 -10.75 -7.58
N ASP A 102 -0.31 -11.43 -6.52
CA ASP A 102 0.62 -12.57 -6.63
C ASP A 102 0.07 -13.69 -7.52
N GLY A 103 -1.22 -14.01 -7.35
CA GLY A 103 -1.91 -14.98 -8.20
C GLY A 103 -1.85 -14.62 -9.69
N LEU A 104 -2.07 -13.33 -10.02
CA LEU A 104 -1.94 -12.85 -11.41
C LEU A 104 -0.51 -12.99 -11.92
N PHE A 105 0.50 -12.62 -11.13
CA PHE A 105 1.90 -12.72 -11.54
C PHE A 105 2.36 -14.15 -11.81
N ARG A 106 1.75 -15.16 -11.18
CA ARG A 106 2.02 -16.58 -11.46
C ARG A 106 1.37 -17.09 -12.75
N GLN A 107 0.26 -16.48 -13.17
CA GLN A 107 -0.56 -16.95 -14.29
C GLN A 107 -0.28 -16.19 -15.58
N LEU A 108 0.03 -14.90 -15.48
CA LEU A 108 0.13 -14.00 -16.62
C LEU A 108 1.59 -13.87 -17.12
N PRO A 109 1.77 -13.73 -18.45
CA PRO A 109 3.08 -13.50 -19.04
C PRO A 109 3.64 -12.12 -18.66
N ASP A 110 4.94 -11.92 -18.86
CA ASP A 110 5.50 -10.58 -18.78
C ASP A 110 5.13 -9.78 -20.05
N SER A 111 4.52 -8.62 -19.85
CA SER A 111 4.07 -7.67 -20.88
C SER A 111 4.82 -6.33 -20.78
N ALA A 112 6.06 -6.34 -20.26
CA ALA A 112 6.83 -5.11 -20.09
C ALA A 112 7.16 -4.45 -21.43
N ALA A 113 7.31 -5.23 -22.50
CA ALA A 113 7.56 -4.73 -23.84
C ALA A 113 6.35 -3.93 -24.36
N GLU A 114 5.14 -4.47 -24.24
CA GLU A 114 3.90 -3.77 -24.62
C GLU A 114 3.70 -2.49 -23.79
N ALA A 115 3.88 -2.58 -22.47
CA ALA A 115 3.72 -1.43 -21.57
C ALA A 115 4.71 -0.29 -21.85
N ASN A 116 5.94 -0.60 -22.30
CA ASN A 116 6.94 0.42 -22.67
C ASN A 116 6.74 0.98 -24.07
N ALA A 117 6.24 0.18 -25.01
CA ALA A 117 5.96 0.65 -26.38
C ALA A 117 4.87 1.72 -26.41
N HIS A 118 3.98 1.70 -25.43
CA HIS A 118 2.92 2.68 -25.27
C HIS A 118 3.29 3.66 -24.15
N SER A 119 3.77 4.85 -24.51
CA SER A 119 4.07 5.92 -23.55
C SER A 119 2.95 6.06 -22.51
N MET A 120 3.31 5.96 -21.23
CA MET A 120 2.35 6.05 -20.14
C MET A 120 1.72 7.45 -20.12
N SER A 121 0.40 7.50 -20.33
CA SER A 121 -0.35 8.78 -20.37
C SER A 121 -0.40 9.48 -19.01
N VAL A 122 -0.11 8.76 -17.92
CA VAL A 122 -0.06 9.26 -16.56
C VAL A 122 1.11 8.66 -15.79
N PRO A 123 1.64 9.36 -14.77
CA PRO A 123 2.63 8.78 -13.88
C PRO A 123 2.05 7.54 -13.18
N PRO A 124 2.85 6.47 -13.02
CA PRO A 124 2.40 5.27 -12.34
C PRO A 124 2.06 5.57 -10.88
N LEU A 125 1.03 4.90 -10.36
CA LEU A 125 0.67 4.94 -8.95
C LEU A 125 1.35 3.78 -8.22
N HIS A 126 2.21 4.10 -7.26
CA HIS A 126 2.83 3.08 -6.41
C HIS A 126 1.92 2.73 -5.24
N VAL A 127 1.76 1.43 -5.00
CA VAL A 127 0.96 0.87 -3.91
C VAL A 127 1.79 -0.12 -3.13
N THR A 128 1.57 -0.19 -1.83
CA THR A 128 2.20 -1.19 -0.96
C THR A 128 1.11 -2.10 -0.43
N LEU A 129 1.19 -3.40 -0.72
CA LEU A 129 0.23 -4.41 -0.29
C LEU A 129 0.89 -5.34 0.70
N ALA A 130 0.27 -5.57 1.86
CA ALA A 130 0.75 -6.53 2.85
C ALA A 130 0.18 -7.93 2.58
N GLU A 131 1.00 -8.98 2.79
CA GLU A 131 0.58 -10.39 2.63
C GLU A 131 -0.59 -10.76 3.56
N GLY A 132 -0.73 -10.08 4.71
CA GLY A 132 -1.71 -10.38 5.76
C GLY A 132 -3.09 -9.74 5.62
N THR A 133 -3.33 -8.90 4.61
CA THR A 133 -4.65 -8.30 4.36
C THR A 133 -5.50 -9.19 3.44
N ASP A 134 -5.97 -10.31 3.99
CA ASP A 134 -7.02 -11.18 3.41
C ASP A 134 -8.42 -10.62 3.70
N GLU A 135 -8.60 -9.34 3.42
CA GLU A 135 -9.90 -8.73 3.46
C GLU A 135 -9.96 -7.88 2.21
N LEU A 136 -10.62 -8.42 1.19
CA LEU A 136 -11.12 -7.66 0.05
C LEU A 136 -11.83 -6.44 0.64
N ARG A 137 -11.13 -5.31 0.74
CA ARG A 137 -11.72 -4.04 1.14
C ARG A 137 -12.66 -3.65 0.02
N GLY A 138 -13.88 -4.16 0.09
CA GLY A 138 -14.98 -3.68 -0.73
C GLY A 138 -15.15 -2.18 -0.55
N PRO A 139 -15.81 -1.49 -1.49
CA PRO A 139 -16.01 -0.04 -1.45
C PRO A 139 -17.00 0.33 -0.33
N ALA A 140 -16.57 0.28 0.93
CA ALA A 140 -17.24 0.91 2.06
C ALA A 140 -16.29 0.90 3.25
N GLY A 141 -15.90 2.08 3.70
CA GLY A 141 -15.40 2.23 5.06
C GLY A 141 -16.46 1.76 6.05
N THR A 142 -16.04 1.02 7.06
CA THR A 142 -16.84 0.86 8.26
C THR A 142 -16.14 1.59 9.37
N GLU A 143 -16.71 2.74 9.70
CA GLU A 143 -16.55 3.45 10.97
C GLU A 143 -16.51 2.45 12.13
N THR A 144 -15.38 2.39 12.84
CA THR A 144 -15.33 1.78 14.16
C THR A 144 -15.99 2.75 15.14
N LEU A 145 -17.32 2.75 15.20
CA LEU A 145 -18.08 3.28 16.31
C LEU A 145 -18.13 2.20 17.39
N VAL A 146 -17.26 2.29 18.39
CA VAL A 146 -17.43 1.55 19.65
C VAL A 146 -18.17 2.46 20.63
N ARG A 147 -19.36 2.00 21.00
CA ARG A 147 -20.27 2.59 21.99
C ARG A 147 -19.80 2.27 23.41
#